data_AF-A0A2V6EB70-F1
#
_entry.id   AF-A0A2V6EB70-F1
#
_cell.length_a   1.000
_cell.length_b   1.000
_cell.length_c   1.000
_cell.angle_alpha   90.00
_cell.angle_beta   90.00
_cell.angle_gamma   90.00
#
_symmetry.space_group_name_H-M   'P 1'
#
loop_
_entity.id
_entity.type
_entity.pdbx_description
1 polymer ?
#
loop_
_entity_poly.entity_id
_entity_poly.type
_entity_poly.pdbx_seq_one_letter_code
_entity_poly.pdbx_strand_id
1 'polypeptide(L)'
;MSYEPLFTITPMLLSQVEQVAALRERILAAAVQVPWIPALQKDTRIRNAHCSTAIEGNPLTLEQVRAIEEGREIPATGPRSRREVANYFAGLRFVEKNA
;
A
#
# COMPACT_ATOMS: atom_id res chain seq x y z
N MET A 1 -4.77 26.60 21.14
CA MET A 1 -3.36 26.44 20.72
C MET A 1 -3.32 25.35 19.66
N SER A 2 -2.82 25.66 18.48
CA SER A 2 -2.57 24.66 17.42
C SER A 2 -1.38 23.78 17.80
N TYR A 3 -1.42 22.51 17.42
CA TYR A 3 -0.27 21.63 17.55
C TYR A 3 0.86 22.11 16.63
N GLU A 4 2.04 22.36 17.18
CA GLU A 4 3.25 22.72 16.44
C GLU A 4 4.26 21.55 16.52
N PRO A 5 4.36 20.72 15.46
CA PRO A 5 5.32 19.63 15.44
C PRO A 5 6.76 20.16 15.39
N LEU A 6 7.62 19.60 16.23
CA LEU A 6 9.05 19.91 16.24
C LEU A 6 9.80 18.95 15.31
N PHE A 7 10.44 19.50 14.28
CA PHE A 7 11.26 18.74 13.34
C PHE A 7 12.74 19.06 13.53
N THR A 8 13.55 18.05 13.83
CA THR A 8 15.01 18.18 13.98
C THR A 8 15.70 17.23 13.02
N ILE A 9 16.51 17.78 12.11
CA ILE A 9 17.33 16.98 11.20
C ILE A 9 18.58 16.53 11.96
N THR A 10 18.79 15.22 12.03
CA THR A 10 20.00 14.62 12.60
C THR A 10 20.88 14.04 11.49
N PRO A 11 22.20 13.86 11.73
CA PRO A 11 23.07 13.20 10.76
C PRO A 11 22.58 11.80 10.35
N MET A 12 21.97 11.07 11.28
CA MET A 12 21.37 9.75 11.00
C MET A 12 20.20 9.87 10.01
N LEU A 13 19.26 10.79 10.26
CA LEU A 13 18.11 11.00 9.37
C LEU A 13 18.59 11.44 7.98
N LEU A 14 19.57 12.34 7.91
CA LEU A 14 20.15 12.78 6.63
C LEU A 14 20.75 11.61 5.85
N SER A 15 21.55 10.76 6.52
CA SER A 15 22.14 9.57 5.89
C SER A 15 21.07 8.57 5.41
N GLN A 16 19.98 8.38 6.16
CA GLN A 16 18.88 7.52 5.73
C GLN A 16 18.18 8.07 4.48
N VAL A 17 17.94 9.38 4.42
CA VAL A 17 17.32 10.03 3.26
C VAL A 17 18.21 9.88 2.01
N GLU A 18 19.52 10.06 2.15
CA GLU A 18 20.47 9.85 1.04
C GLU A 18 20.44 8.41 0.51
N GLN A 19 20.42 7.42 1.41
CA GLN A 19 20.34 6.01 1.04
C GLN A 19 19.02 5.68 0.33
N VAL A 20 17.89 6.20 0.84
CA VAL A 20 16.57 6.01 0.20
C VAL A 20 16.54 6.66 -1.18
N ALA A 21 17.10 7.86 -1.34
CA ALA A 21 17.17 8.55 -2.62
C ALA A 21 18.00 7.75 -3.63
N ALA A 22 19.19 7.27 -3.24
CA ALA A 22 20.04 6.45 -4.10
C ALA A 22 19.36 5.14 -4.54
N LEU A 23 18.63 4.47 -3.63
CA LEU A 23 17.87 3.26 -3.95
C LEU A 23 16.69 3.56 -4.88
N ARG A 24 15.97 4.66 -4.63
CA ARG A 24 14.86 5.11 -5.47
C ARG A 24 15.31 5.35 -6.90
N GLU A 25 16.41 6.07 -7.11
CA GLU A 25 16.94 6.33 -8.45
C GLU A 25 17.34 5.04 -9.18
N ARG A 26 17.95 4.09 -8.47
CA ARG A 26 18.26 2.77 -9.04
C ARG A 26 17.01 2.01 -9.48
N ILE A 27 15.92 2.10 -8.73
CA ILE A 27 14.64 1.47 -9.07
C ILE A 27 13.99 2.16 -10.28
N LEU A 28 14.00 3.50 -10.32
CA LEU A 28 13.41 4.26 -11.42
C LEU A 28 14.17 4.10 -12.74
N ALA A 29 15.49 3.96 -12.67
CA ALA A 29 16.34 3.72 -13.84
C ALA A 29 16.28 2.27 -14.35
N ALA A 30 15.69 1.34 -13.58
CA ALA A 30 15.60 -0.06 -13.98
C ALA A 30 14.64 -0.23 -15.17
N ALA A 31 15.10 -0.95 -16.20
CA ALA A 31 14.26 -1.27 -17.35
C ALA A 31 13.21 -2.33 -16.97
N VAL A 32 11.95 -1.92 -16.87
CA VAL A 32 10.81 -2.83 -16.73
C VAL A 32 10.08 -2.92 -18.06
N GLN A 33 9.84 -4.13 -18.53
CA GLN A 33 9.03 -4.36 -19.73
C GLN A 33 7.62 -3.82 -19.49
N VAL A 34 7.13 -2.94 -20.38
CA VAL A 34 5.82 -2.26 -20.28
C VAL A 34 4.65 -3.21 -19.92
N PRO A 35 4.55 -4.44 -20.48
CA PRO A 35 3.48 -5.37 -20.12
C PRO A 35 3.42 -5.77 -18.64
N TRP A 36 4.51 -5.65 -17.89
CA TRP A 36 4.57 -6.02 -16.47
C TRP A 36 4.04 -4.93 -15.54
N ILE A 37 3.99 -3.68 -16.01
CA ILE A 37 3.61 -2.53 -15.17
C ILE A 37 2.23 -2.72 -14.54
N PRO A 38 1.16 -3.10 -15.28
CA PRO A 38 -0.16 -3.28 -14.67
C PRO A 38 -0.20 -4.43 -13.64
N ALA A 39 0.54 -5.51 -13.90
CA ALA A 39 0.61 -6.66 -13.00
C ALA A 39 1.31 -6.30 -11.68
N LEU A 40 2.43 -5.58 -11.77
CA LEU A 40 3.17 -5.07 -10.61
C LEU A 40 2.31 -4.09 -9.80
N GLN A 41 1.67 -3.13 -10.46
CA GLN A 41 0.77 -2.18 -9.79
C GLN A 41 -0.40 -2.87 -9.09
N LYS A 42 -1.00 -3.90 -9.72
CA LYS A 42 -2.06 -4.69 -9.08
C LYS A 42 -1.53 -5.43 -7.85
N ASP A 43 -0.38 -6.10 -7.95
CA ASP A 43 0.21 -6.82 -6.80
C ASP A 43 0.55 -5.87 -5.64
N THR A 44 1.12 -4.69 -5.94
CA THR A 44 1.41 -3.67 -4.93
C THR A 44 0.14 -3.19 -4.23
N ARG A 45 -0.96 -2.94 -4.97
CA ARG A 45 -2.24 -2.53 -4.37
C ARG A 45 -2.80 -3.58 -3.41
N ILE A 46 -2.76 -4.87 -3.80
CA ILE A 46 -3.18 -5.99 -2.95
C ILE A 46 -2.36 -6.03 -1.67
N ARG A 47 -1.03 -5.96 -1.77
CA ARG A 47 -0.13 -6.00 -0.61
C ARG A 47 -0.34 -4.81 0.32
N ASN A 48 -0.51 -3.60 -0.23
CA ASN A 48 -0.76 -2.40 0.57
C ASN A 48 -2.07 -2.49 1.34
N ALA A 49 -3.15 -2.96 0.69
CA ALA A 49 -4.43 -3.18 1.33
C ALA A 49 -4.35 -4.24 2.45
N HIS A 50 -3.68 -5.36 2.18
CA HIS A 50 -3.49 -6.41 3.19
C HIS A 50 -2.66 -5.91 4.38
N CYS A 51 -1.47 -5.35 4.15
CA CYS A 51 -0.60 -4.91 5.25
C CYS A 51 -1.24 -3.78 6.07
N SER A 52 -1.86 -2.80 5.42
CA SER A 52 -2.48 -1.68 6.14
C SER A 52 -3.65 -2.14 7.00
N THR A 53 -4.53 -2.99 6.46
CA THR A 53 -5.67 -3.49 7.23
C THR A 53 -5.25 -4.50 8.30
N ALA A 54 -4.18 -5.28 8.07
CA ALA A 54 -3.63 -6.21 9.07
C ALA A 54 -3.01 -5.48 10.28
N ILE A 55 -2.36 -4.32 10.08
CA ILE A 55 -1.85 -3.48 11.20
C ILE A 55 -3.00 -3.06 12.13
N GLU A 56 -4.19 -2.80 11.55
CA GLU A 56 -5.41 -2.46 12.28
C GLU A 56 -6.20 -3.69 12.79
N GLY A 57 -5.62 -4.88 12.70
CA GLY A 57 -6.20 -6.13 13.24
C GLY A 57 -7.15 -6.86 12.29
N ASN A 58 -7.18 -6.54 10.99
CA ASN A 58 -7.98 -7.30 10.04
C ASN A 58 -7.39 -8.72 9.84
N PRO A 59 -8.19 -9.78 10.01
CA PRO A 59 -7.69 -11.17 10.02
C PRO A 59 -7.52 -11.78 8.62
N LEU A 60 -7.86 -11.05 7.55
CA LEU A 60 -7.86 -11.62 6.20
C LEU A 60 -6.44 -11.85 5.70
N THR A 61 -6.21 -13.02 5.10
CA THR A 61 -4.93 -13.35 4.47
C THR A 61 -4.74 -12.57 3.16
N LEU A 62 -3.50 -12.48 2.69
CA LEU A 62 -3.19 -11.86 1.40
C LEU A 62 -4.02 -12.43 0.25
N GLU A 63 -4.24 -13.75 0.23
CA GLU A 63 -5.04 -14.42 -0.80
C GLU A 63 -6.54 -14.09 -0.70
N GLN A 64 -7.07 -13.91 0.51
CA GLN A 64 -8.44 -13.46 0.70
C GLN A 64 -8.61 -11.99 0.27
N VAL A 65 -7.63 -11.13 0.55
CA VAL A 65 -7.61 -9.74 0.06
C VAL A 65 -7.54 -9.69 -1.48
N ARG A 66 -6.70 -10.53 -2.10
CA ARG A 66 -6.62 -10.70 -3.56
C ARG A 66 -7.97 -11.15 -4.14
N ALA A 67 -8.61 -12.14 -3.52
CA ALA A 67 -9.94 -12.60 -3.93
C ALA A 67 -11.00 -11.50 -3.85
N ILE A 68 -10.96 -10.64 -2.82
CA ILE A 68 -11.84 -9.47 -2.70
C ILE A 68 -11.61 -8.48 -3.84
N GLU A 69 -10.36 -8.14 -4.17
CA GLU A 69 -10.07 -7.21 -5.28
C GLU A 69 -10.55 -7.77 -6.63
N GLU A 70 -10.48 -9.09 -6.81
CA GLU A 70 -10.92 -9.79 -8.02
C GLU A 70 -12.42 -10.06 -8.08
N GLY A 71 -13.18 -9.67 -7.05
CA GLY A 71 -14.62 -9.93 -6.98
C GLY A 71 -14.98 -11.41 -6.74
N ARG A 72 -14.02 -12.24 -6.35
CA ARG A 72 -14.23 -13.64 -6.01
C ARG A 72 -14.89 -13.76 -4.63
N GLU A 73 -15.66 -14.82 -4.44
CA GLU A 73 -16.16 -15.17 -3.11
C GLU A 73 -15.02 -15.68 -2.23
N ILE A 74 -15.05 -15.27 -0.96
CA ILE A 74 -14.16 -15.79 0.08
C ILE A 74 -15.01 -16.57 1.09
N PRO A 75 -14.43 -17.62 1.73
CA PRO A 75 -15.11 -18.37 2.78
C PRO A 75 -15.68 -17.42 3.83
N ALA A 76 -16.80 -17.81 4.47
CA ALA A 76 -17.56 -17.00 5.43
C ALA A 76 -16.66 -16.40 6.55
N THR A 77 -16.04 -15.27 6.23
CA THR A 77 -15.28 -14.41 7.13
C THR A 77 -16.20 -13.26 7.50
N GLY A 78 -16.01 -12.70 8.69
CA GLY A 78 -16.92 -11.68 9.22
C GLY A 78 -17.18 -10.57 8.19
N PRO A 79 -18.45 -10.17 7.94
CA PRO A 79 -18.80 -9.21 6.90
C PRO A 79 -18.11 -7.85 7.09
N ARG A 80 -17.70 -7.54 8.32
CA ARG A 80 -16.90 -6.36 8.66
C ARG A 80 -15.50 -6.39 8.03
N SER A 81 -14.73 -7.45 8.22
CA SER A 81 -13.34 -7.54 7.73
C SER A 81 -13.26 -7.45 6.21
N ARG A 82 -14.22 -8.06 5.51
CA ARG A 82 -14.38 -7.92 4.06
C ARG A 82 -14.68 -6.46 3.65
N ARG A 83 -15.58 -5.80 4.38
CA ARG A 83 -15.96 -4.40 4.11
C ARG A 83 -14.78 -3.44 4.33
N GLU A 84 -13.98 -3.64 5.37
CA GLU A 84 -12.78 -2.83 5.65
C GLU A 84 -11.80 -2.86 4.47
N VAL A 85 -11.49 -4.06 3.97
CA VAL A 85 -10.61 -4.25 2.80
C VAL A 85 -11.22 -3.63 1.54
N ALA A 86 -12.51 -3.87 1.28
CA ALA A 86 -13.19 -3.30 0.12
C ALA A 86 -13.19 -1.75 0.15
N ASN A 87 -13.42 -1.17 1.33
CA ASN A 87 -13.38 0.27 1.54
C ASN A 87 -11.97 0.85 1.38
N TYR A 88 -10.93 0.14 1.87
CA TYR A 88 -9.54 0.53 1.65
C TYR A 88 -9.23 0.65 0.16
N PHE A 89 -9.61 -0.36 -0.64
CA PHE A 89 -9.45 -0.31 -2.09
C PHE A 89 -10.22 0.82 -2.75
N ALA A 90 -11.45 1.10 -2.27
CA ALA A 90 -12.23 2.23 -2.77
C ALA A 90 -11.54 3.57 -2.47
N GLY A 91 -10.98 3.73 -1.26
CA GLY A 91 -10.21 4.89 -0.86
C GLY A 91 -8.93 5.06 -1.67
N LEU A 92 -8.18 3.98 -1.87
CA LEU A 92 -6.95 4.02 -2.67
C LEU A 92 -7.23 4.45 -4.12
N ARG A 93 -8.24 3.86 -4.75
CA ARG A 93 -8.68 4.27 -6.10
C ARG A 93 -9.15 5.72 -6.17
N PHE A 94 -9.80 6.20 -5.11
CA PHE A 94 -10.22 7.59 -5.03
C PHE A 94 -9.00 8.53 -4.99
N VAL A 95 -8.00 8.24 -4.15
CA VAL A 95 -6.78 9.05 -4.09
C VAL A 95 -6.03 9.00 -5.42
N GLU A 96 -5.84 7.82 -6.01
CA GLU A 96 -5.16 7.65 -7.31
C GLU A 96 -5.83 8.44 -8.44
N LYS A 97 -7.16 8.56 -8.43
CA LYS A 97 -7.91 9.32 -9.45
C LYS A 97 -7.84 10.84 -9.24
N ASN A 98 -7.54 11.31 -8.03
CA ASN A 98 -7.60 12.72 -7.63
C ASN A 98 -6.24 13.30 -7.20
N ALA A 99 -5.15 12.54 -7.33
CA ALA A 99 -3.78 12.98 -7.09
C ALA A 99 -3.19 13.64 -8.35
#